data_AF-A0A3D3IVQ4-F1
#
_entry.id   AF-A0A3D3IVQ4-F1
#
_cell.length_a   1.000
_cell.length_b   1.000
_cell.length_c   1.000
_cell.angle_alpha   90.00
_cell.angle_beta   90.00
_cell.angle_gamma   90.00
#
_symmetry.space_group_name_H-M   'P 1'
#
loop_
_entity.id
_entity.type
_entity.pdbx_description
1 polymer ?
#
loop_
_entity_poly.entity_id
_entity_poly.type
_entity_poly.pdbx_seq_one_letter_code
_entity_poly.pdbx_strand_id
1 'polypeptide(L)' 'LARAAAMRDARTRTDVTTWEEFEKHFGKDKEGGFDANPGFVRAPWGGDEEAAETKLKPLGVSIRCLPLE' A
#
# COMPACT_ATOMS: atom_id res chain seq x y z
N LEU A 1 8.84 -21.99 2.18
CA LEU A 1 9.30 -20.59 2.24
C LEU A 1 9.22 -19.89 0.89
N ALA A 2 9.75 -20.47 -0.19
CA ALA A 2 9.73 -19.87 -1.54
C ALA A 2 8.33 -19.43 -2.03
N ARG A 3 7.29 -20.25 -1.83
CA ARG A 3 5.90 -19.93 -2.22
C ARG A 3 5.32 -18.73 -1.46
N ALA A 4 5.64 -18.58 -0.18
CA ALA A 4 5.14 -17.46 0.63
C ALA A 4 5.82 -16.14 0.25
N ALA A 5 7.15 -16.17 0.01
CA ALA A 5 7.89 -15.01 -0.48
C ALA A 5 7.36 -14.56 -1.85
N ALA A 6 7.19 -15.48 -2.80
CA ALA A 6 6.66 -15.18 -4.12
C ALA A 6 5.26 -14.53 -4.07
N MET A 7 4.37 -15.02 -3.19
CA MET A 7 3.05 -14.40 -3.00
C MET A 7 3.12 -12.99 -2.43
N ARG A 8 4.01 -12.74 -1.47
CA ARG A 8 4.23 -11.40 -0.90
C ARG A 8 4.73 -10.45 -1.98
N ASP A 9 5.75 -10.85 -2.72
CA ASP A 9 6.41 -10.01 -3.72
C ASP A 9 5.45 -9.70 -4.87
N ALA A 10 4.68 -10.69 -5.34
CA ALA A 10 3.64 -10.50 -6.36
C ALA A 10 2.49 -9.57 -5.92
N ARG A 11 2.32 -9.36 -4.61
CA ARG A 11 1.29 -8.50 -4.01
C ARG A 11 1.86 -7.22 -3.40
N THR A 12 3.12 -6.90 -3.68
CA THR A 12 3.77 -5.68 -3.22
C THR A 12 4.15 -4.83 -4.42
N ARG A 13 3.54 -3.65 -4.54
CA ARG A 13 3.84 -2.66 -5.59
C ARG A 13 4.98 -1.75 -5.12
N THR A 14 6.00 -1.54 -5.97
CA THR A 14 7.18 -0.71 -5.66
C THR A 14 7.37 0.46 -6.65
N ASP A 15 6.48 0.57 -7.61
CA ASP A 15 6.48 1.52 -8.73
C ASP A 15 5.46 2.65 -8.54
N VAL A 16 4.79 2.72 -7.38
CA VAL A 16 3.86 3.81 -7.03
C VAL A 16 4.67 4.98 -6.51
N THR A 17 4.72 6.07 -7.29
CA THR A 17 5.57 7.24 -6.98
C THR A 17 4.78 8.52 -6.74
N THR A 18 3.50 8.52 -7.15
CA THR A 18 2.60 9.66 -7.00
C THR A 18 1.43 9.34 -6.07
N TRP A 19 0.83 10.38 -5.49
CA TRP A 19 -0.35 10.24 -4.64
C TRP A 19 -1.58 9.74 -5.42
N GLU A 20 -1.76 10.19 -6.66
CA GLU A 20 -2.89 9.78 -7.51
C GLU A 20 -2.85 8.26 -7.81
N GLU A 21 -1.67 7.72 -8.13
CA GLU A 21 -1.47 6.27 -8.32
C GLU A 21 -1.78 5.50 -7.04
N PHE A 22 -1.39 6.04 -5.88
CA PHE A 22 -1.64 5.45 -4.57
C PHE A 22 -3.14 5.39 -4.26
N GLU A 23 -3.85 6.51 -4.44
CA GLU A 23 -5.31 6.59 -4.25
C GLU A 23 -6.05 5.66 -5.21
N LYS A 24 -5.67 5.60 -6.48
CA LYS A 24 -6.25 4.67 -7.45
C LYS A 24 -6.04 3.21 -7.04
N HIS A 25 -4.90 2.89 -6.42
CA HIS A 25 -4.60 1.52 -6.00
C HIS A 25 -5.41 1.08 -4.78
N PHE A 26 -5.60 1.96 -3.79
CA PHE A 26 -6.33 1.68 -2.55
C PHE A 26 -7.78 2.19 -2.54
N GLY A 27 -8.22 2.83 -3.62
CA GLY A 27 -9.56 3.40 -3.77
C GLY A 27 -10.66 2.35 -3.64
N LYS A 28 -11.84 2.81 -3.22
CA LYS A 28 -13.00 1.98 -2.86
C LYS A 28 -13.79 1.43 -4.06
N ASP A 29 -13.41 1.80 -5.28
CA ASP A 29 -14.10 1.42 -6.51
C ASP A 29 -13.76 0.02 -7.03
N LYS A 30 -13.05 -0.79 -6.23
CA LYS A 30 -12.73 -2.18 -6.60
C LYS A 30 -13.85 -3.13 -6.15
N GLU A 31 -14.66 -3.55 -7.11
CA GLU A 31 -15.53 -4.72 -6.94
C GLU A 31 -14.67 -5.98 -6.70
N GLY A 32 -14.98 -6.76 -5.66
CA GLY A 32 -14.35 -8.06 -5.42
C GLY A 32 -13.99 -8.43 -3.97
N GLY A 33 -14.40 -7.63 -2.97
CA GLY A 33 -14.32 -8.02 -1.56
C GLY A 33 -12.88 -8.23 -1.05
N PHE A 34 -12.69 -9.11 -0.06
CA PHE A 34 -11.40 -9.38 0.57
C PHE A 34 -10.34 -9.94 -0.39
N ASP A 35 -10.74 -10.64 -1.45
CA ASP A 35 -9.81 -11.19 -2.44
C ASP A 35 -9.34 -10.15 -3.46
N ALA A 36 -10.08 -9.04 -3.62
CA ALA A 36 -9.64 -7.85 -4.35
C ALA A 36 -8.68 -6.96 -3.56
N ASN A 37 -8.34 -7.34 -2.32
CA ASN A 37 -7.48 -6.57 -1.45
C ASN A 37 -6.14 -6.28 -2.16
N PRO A 38 -5.73 -5.01 -2.30
CA PRO A 38 -4.65 -4.60 -3.20
C PRO A 38 -3.23 -4.98 -2.74
N GLY A 39 -3.07 -5.62 -1.57
CA GLY A 39 -1.77 -6.02 -1.04
C GLY A 39 -1.03 -4.84 -0.39
N PHE A 40 0.27 -4.71 -0.65
CA PHE A 40 1.12 -3.67 -0.07
C PHE A 40 1.68 -2.73 -1.15
N VAL A 41 2.01 -1.51 -0.72
CA VAL A 41 2.75 -0.53 -1.54
C VAL A 41 3.98 -0.09 -0.77
N ARG A 42 5.13 -0.05 -1.45
CA ARG A 42 6.32 0.65 -1.02
C ARG A 42 6.33 2.00 -1.75
N ALA A 43 6.14 3.09 -1.01
CA ALA A 43 6.07 4.45 -1.54
C ALA A 43 7.02 5.38 -0.77
N PRO A 44 7.44 6.51 -1.39
CA PRO A 44 8.18 7.55 -0.68
C PRO A 44 7.38 8.07 0.52
N TRP A 45 8.05 8.30 1.64
CA TRP A 45 7.44 8.89 2.84
C TRP A 45 8.27 10.08 3.33
N GLY A 46 7.59 11.18 3.61
CA GLY A 46 8.21 12.45 4.03
C GLY A 46 8.56 12.54 5.52
N GLY A 47 8.26 11.51 6.32
CA GLY A 47 8.60 11.46 7.76
C GLY A 47 7.58 12.10 8.70
N ASP A 48 6.55 12.77 8.19
CA ASP A 48 5.45 13.32 8.98
C ASP A 48 4.36 12.25 9.17
N GLU A 49 4.20 11.78 10.40
CA GLU A 49 3.26 10.73 10.77
C GLU A 49 1.82 11.22 10.80
N GLU A 50 1.57 12.43 11.32
CA GLU A 50 0.23 13.00 11.45
C GLU A 50 -0.36 13.35 10.06
N ALA A 51 0.45 13.96 9.20
CA ALA A 51 0.08 14.25 7.83
C ALA A 51 -0.19 12.96 7.03
N ALA A 52 0.59 11.91 7.28
CA ALA A 52 0.38 10.62 6.64
C ALA A 52 -0.91 9.95 7.14
N GLU A 53 -1.13 9.86 8.46
CA GLU A 53 -2.34 9.23 9.01
C GLU A 53 -3.62 9.91 8.52
N THR A 54 -3.62 11.24 8.45
CA THR A 54 -4.75 12.03 7.94
C THR A 54 -5.12 11.66 6.51
N LYS A 55 -4.13 11.44 5.64
CA LYS A 55 -4.33 11.06 4.23
C LYS A 55 -4.65 9.58 4.03
N LEU A 56 -4.10 8.71 4.87
CA LEU A 56 -4.23 7.26 4.74
C LEU A 56 -5.55 6.73 5.32
N LYS A 57 -6.05 7.36 6.39
CA LYS A 57 -7.27 6.93 7.09
C LYS A 57 -8.52 6.85 6.19
N PRO A 58 -8.82 7.79 5.27
CA PRO A 58 -9.95 7.69 4.35
C PRO A 58 -9.88 6.46 3.41
N LEU A 59 -8.66 6.04 3.08
CA LEU A 59 -8.36 4.87 2.23
C LEU A 59 -8.33 3.55 3.02
N GLY A 60 -8.42 3.60 4.35
CA GLY A 60 -8.40 2.40 5.20
C GLY A 60 -7.03 1.70 5.27
N VAL A 61 -5.95 2.44 5.00
CA VAL A 61 -4.58 1.91 4.99
C VAL A 61 -3.74 2.51 6.12
N SER A 62 -2.61 1.88 6.44
CA SER A 62 -1.67 2.31 7.49
C SER A 62 -0.24 1.97 7.09
N ILE A 63 0.73 2.74 7.62
CA ILE A 63 2.16 2.43 7.47
C ILE A 63 2.45 1.17 8.28
N ARG A 64 3.13 0.19 7.68
CA ARG A 64 3.47 -1.09 8.33
C ARG A 64 4.89 -1.12 8.85
N CYS A 65 5.85 -0.69 8.05
CA CYS A 65 7.25 -0.61 8.44
C CYS A 65 8.01 0.29 7.46
N LEU A 66 9.19 0.74 7.91
CA LEU A 66 10.23 1.29 7.06
C LEU A 66 11.22 0.15 6.80
N PRO A 67 11.34 -0.32 5.56
CA PRO A 67 12.28 -1.39 5.27
C PRO A 67 13.72 -0.90 5.49
N LEU A 68 14.56 -1.75 6.08
CA LEU A 68 15.98 -1.46 6.37
C LEU A 68 16.91 -1.79 5.19
N GLU A 69 16.36 -2.38 4.12
CA GLU A 69 17.05 -2.77 2.89
C GLU A 69 16.92 -1.73 1.79
#